data_AF-A0A0F7LNQ7-F1
#
_entry.id   AF-A0A0F7LNQ7-F1
#
_cell.length_a   1.000
_cell.length_b   1.000
_cell.length_c   1.000
_cell.angle_alpha   90.00
_cell.angle_beta   90.00
_cell.angle_gamma   90.00
#
_symmetry.space_group_name_H-M   'P 1'
#
loop_
_entity.id
_entity.type
_entity.pdbx_description
1 polymer ?
#
loop_
_entity_poly.entity_id
_entity_poly.type
_entity_poly.pdbx_seq_one_letter_code
_entity_poly.pdbx_strand_id
1 'polypeptide(L)'
;MKFVFLTDIYGISEHVELITKRLDGDVSFISPYERESEIPNDKDAVYEYFHSVSSIEKYTQKVRCALEYVDSSVILVGFSIGATVGLRISGDRHFPIQNSI
;
A
#
# COMPACT_ATOMS: atom_id res chain seq x y z
N MET A 1 -11.30 3.98 -13.41
CA MET A 1 -10.50 4.62 -12.35
C MET A 1 -9.71 3.53 -11.66
N LYS A 2 -8.43 3.76 -11.34
CA LYS A 2 -7.58 2.75 -10.71
C LYS A 2 -7.34 3.11 -9.25
N PHE A 3 -7.66 2.19 -8.35
CA PHE A 3 -7.44 2.32 -6.91
C PHE A 3 -6.27 1.44 -6.50
N VAL A 4 -5.35 2.01 -5.72
CA VAL A 4 -4.25 1.27 -5.10
C VAL A 4 -4.41 1.39 -3.59
N PHE A 5 -4.72 0.27 -2.97
CA PHE A 5 -4.93 0.16 -1.53
C PHE A 5 -3.59 -0.08 -0.84
N LEU A 6 -3.20 0.86 0.02
CA LEU A 6 -2.02 0.73 0.88
C LEU A 6 -2.50 0.25 2.24
N THR A 7 -2.27 -1.03 2.52
CA THR A 7 -2.78 -1.67 3.74
C THR A 7 -2.00 -1.22 4.98
N ASP A 8 -2.58 -1.52 6.14
CA ASP A 8 -1.90 -1.36 7.42
C ASP A 8 -1.01 -2.58 7.75
N ILE A 9 -0.57 -2.67 9.00
CA ILE A 9 0.26 -3.75 9.53
C ILE A 9 -0.47 -5.11 9.62
N TYR A 10 -1.78 -5.17 9.38
CA TYR A 10 -2.50 -6.44 9.26
C TYR A 10 -2.52 -6.97 7.83
N GLY A 11 -1.87 -6.27 6.88
CA GLY A 11 -1.79 -6.70 5.50
C GLY A 11 -3.15 -6.62 4.78
N ILE A 12 -3.34 -7.48 3.79
CA ILE A 12 -4.58 -7.55 3.02
C ILE A 12 -5.64 -8.29 3.85
N SER A 13 -6.44 -7.54 4.60
CA SER A 13 -7.53 -8.08 5.41
C SER A 13 -8.86 -8.14 4.66
N GLU A 14 -9.75 -9.03 5.11
CA GLU A 14 -11.12 -9.15 4.61
C GLU A 14 -11.87 -7.81 4.63
N HIS A 15 -11.60 -6.96 5.63
CA HIS A 15 -12.22 -5.64 5.74
C HIS A 15 -11.89 -4.73 4.56
N VAL A 16 -10.63 -4.73 4.11
CA VAL A 16 -10.21 -3.91 2.96
C VAL A 16 -10.80 -4.50 1.68
N GLU A 17 -10.85 -5.83 1.53
CA GLU A 17 -11.51 -6.48 0.40
C GLU A 17 -13.02 -6.20 0.32
N LEU A 18 -13.70 -6.05 1.46
CA LEU A 18 -15.11 -5.67 1.48
C LEU A 18 -15.34 -4.24 0.99
N ILE A 19 -14.40 -3.33 1.27
CA ILE A 19 -14.46 -1.95 0.76
C ILE A 19 -14.31 -1.95 -0.75
N THR A 20 -13.38 -2.72 -1.30
CA THR A 20 -13.09 -2.74 -2.74
C THR A 20 -14.24 -3.29 -3.57
N LYS A 21 -15.02 -4.24 -3.04
CA LYS A 21 -16.26 -4.74 -3.65
C LYS A 21 -17.34 -3.67 -3.86
N ARG A 22 -17.21 -2.52 -3.22
CA ARG A 22 -18.13 -1.37 -3.35
C ARG A 22 -17.63 -0.30 -4.31
N LEU A 23 -16.42 -0.45 -4.86
CA LEU A 23 -15.82 0.51 -5.77
C LEU A 23 -15.95 0.04 -7.21
N ASP A 24 -16.46 0.90 -8.08
CA ASP A 24 -16.44 0.69 -9.53
C ASP A 24 -15.06 1.10 -10.07
N GLY A 25 -14.15 0.14 -10.22
CA GLY A 25 -12.81 0.41 -10.75
C GLY A 25 -11.86 -0.78 -10.71
N ASP A 26 -10.69 -0.59 -11.32
CA ASP A 26 -9.57 -1.52 -11.17
C ASP A 26 -8.96 -1.31 -9.78
N VAL A 27 -8.74 -2.41 -9.06
CA VAL A 27 -8.29 -2.40 -7.66
C VAL A 27 -7.05 -3.25 -7.55
N SER A 28 -6.02 -2.68 -6.93
CA SER A 28 -4.80 -3.40 -6.53
C SER A 28 -4.46 -3.10 -5.08
N PHE A 29 -3.72 -4.00 -4.46
CA PHE A 29 -3.26 -3.86 -3.09
C PHE A 29 -1.74 -3.84 -3.05
N ILE A 30 -1.19 -3.03 -2.17
CA ILE A 30 0.21 -3.10 -1.78
C ILE A 30 0.21 -3.17 -0.27
N SER A 31 0.81 -4.22 0.27
CA SER A 31 1.00 -4.41 1.70
C SER A 31 2.46 -4.15 2.09
N PRO A 32 2.75 -3.94 3.39
CA PRO A 32 4.12 -3.83 3.86
C PRO A 32 4.91 -5.15 3.81
N TYR A 33 4.29 -6.26 3.38
CA TYR A 33 4.82 -7.61 3.46
C TYR A 33 5.03 -8.23 2.07
N GLU A 34 6.00 -9.13 1.93
CA GLU A 34 6.17 -9.93 0.70
C GLU A 34 5.23 -11.15 0.66
N ARG A 35 4.79 -11.62 1.84
CA ARG A 35 3.87 -12.76 2.00
C ARG A 35 2.89 -12.48 3.12
N GLU A 36 1.60 -12.51 2.81
CA GLU A 36 0.52 -12.27 3.78
C GLU A 36 0.35 -13.43 4.78
N SER A 37 0.76 -14.65 4.41
CA SER A 37 0.52 -15.88 5.20
C SER A 37 1.29 -15.98 6.52
N GLU A 38 2.20 -15.04 6.78
CA GLU A 38 3.11 -15.05 7.93
C GLU A 38 2.78 -13.98 8.98
N ILE A 39 1.68 -13.22 8.78
CA ILE A 39 1.25 -12.16 9.70
C ILE A 39 0.64 -12.80 10.96
N PRO A 40 1.13 -12.49 12.16
CA PRO A 40 0.52 -12.96 13.40
C PRO A 40 -0.93 -12.49 13.55
N ASN A 41 -1.76 -13.24 14.27
CA ASN A 41 -3.14 -12.83 14.57
C ASN A 41 -3.26 -12.10 15.93
N ASP A 42 -2.15 -11.94 16.64
CA ASP A 42 -2.07 -11.24 17.91
C ASP A 42 -1.62 -9.79 17.72
N LYS A 43 -2.28 -8.85 18.40
CA LYS A 43 -2.07 -7.41 18.18
C LYS A 43 -0.65 -6.97 18.54
N ASP A 44 -0.08 -7.49 19.63
CA ASP A 44 1.26 -7.11 20.08
C ASP A 44 2.30 -7.75 19.16
N ALA A 45 2.09 -9.01 18.77
CA ALA A 45 2.97 -9.71 17.84
C ALA A 45 2.98 -9.10 16.42
N VAL A 46 1.86 -8.54 15.93
CA VAL A 46 1.78 -7.90 14.61
C VAL A 46 2.68 -6.67 14.51
N TYR A 47 2.76 -5.88 15.58
CA TYR A 47 3.59 -4.68 15.60
C TYR A 47 5.09 -5.05 15.54
N GLU A 48 5.52 -5.99 16.37
CA GLU A 48 6.89 -6.51 16.35
C GLU A 48 7.22 -7.18 15.02
N TYR A 49 6.27 -7.94 14.47
CA TYR A 49 6.42 -8.55 13.16
C TYR A 49 6.64 -7.49 12.08
N PHE A 50 5.82 -6.43 12.02
CA PHE A 50 6.00 -5.32 11.09
C PHE A 50 7.42 -4.74 11.15
N HIS A 51 7.94 -4.48 12.34
CA HIS A 51 9.30 -3.94 12.49
C HIS A 51 10.40 -4.94 12.16
N SER A 52 10.14 -6.23 12.34
CA SER A 52 11.12 -7.28 12.02
C SER A 52 11.32 -7.47 10.51
N VAL A 53 10.24 -7.35 9.72
CA VAL A 53 10.29 -7.63 8.26
C VAL A 53 10.21 -6.37 7.41
N SER A 54 9.59 -5.30 7.91
CA SER A 54 9.28 -4.08 7.16
C SER A 54 9.66 -2.81 7.94
N SER A 55 9.39 -1.67 7.34
CA SER A 55 9.49 -0.34 7.96
C SER A 55 8.72 0.66 7.10
N ILE A 56 8.53 1.89 7.58
CA ILE A 56 7.89 2.94 6.77
C ILE A 56 8.70 3.20 5.50
N GLU A 57 10.02 3.22 5.60
CA GLU A 57 10.95 3.45 4.49
C GLU A 57 10.90 2.31 3.48
N LYS A 58 10.97 1.05 3.94
CA LYS A 58 10.85 -0.12 3.08
C LYS A 58 9.50 -0.14 2.36
N TYR A 59 8.43 0.12 3.09
CA TYR A 59 7.08 0.15 2.52
C TYR A 59 6.91 1.32 1.53
N THR A 60 7.44 2.50 1.85
CA THR A 60 7.47 3.65 0.93
C THR A 60 8.20 3.30 -0.36
N GLN A 61 9.38 2.67 -0.28
CA GLN A 61 10.14 2.28 -1.46
C GLN A 61 9.39 1.21 -2.27
N LYS A 62 8.76 0.24 -1.61
CA LYS A 62 7.94 -0.78 -2.27
C LYS A 62 6.79 -0.16 -3.07
N VAL A 63 6.06 0.77 -2.45
CA VAL A 63 4.97 1.48 -3.14
C VAL A 63 5.52 2.37 -4.26
N ARG A 64 6.69 3.00 -4.07
CA ARG A 64 7.35 3.78 -5.13
C ARG A 64 7.61 2.91 -6.37
N CYS A 65 8.30 1.79 -6.20
CA CYS A 65 8.60 0.86 -7.30
C CYS A 65 7.34 0.32 -7.97
N ALA A 66 6.27 0.05 -7.21
CA ALA A 66 5.02 -0.44 -7.79
C ALA A 66 4.33 0.60 -8.70
N LEU A 67 4.46 1.89 -8.37
CA LEU A 67 3.84 2.98 -9.10
C LEU A 67 4.69 3.51 -10.26
N GLU A 68 5.99 3.23 -10.31
CA GLU A 68 6.89 3.59 -11.43
C GLU A 68 6.42 3.06 -12.78
N TYR A 69 5.65 1.97 -12.78
CA TYR A 69 5.13 1.30 -13.98
C TYR A 69 3.65 1.61 -14.25
N VAL A 70 3.09 2.65 -13.63
CA VAL A 70 1.68 3.00 -13.80
C VAL A 70 1.53 4.22 -14.70
N ASP A 71 1.08 3.97 -15.93
CA ASP A 71 0.94 4.99 -16.97
C ASP A 71 -0.34 5.84 -16.87
N SER A 72 -1.04 5.79 -15.73
CA SER A 72 -2.35 6.45 -15.57
C SER A 72 -2.53 6.99 -14.16
N SER A 73 -3.42 7.98 -14.00
CA SER A 73 -3.74 8.50 -12.67
C SER A 73 -4.36 7.43 -11.78
N VAL A 74 -3.81 7.27 -10.58
CA VAL A 74 -4.29 6.36 -9.54
C VAL A 74 -4.85 7.13 -8.35
N ILE A 75 -5.81 6.51 -7.67
CA ILE A 75 -6.24 6.93 -6.34
C ILE A 75 -5.57 6.02 -5.32
N LEU A 76 -4.73 6.60 -4.47
CA LEU A 76 -4.16 5.90 -3.33
C LEU A 76 -5.14 5.91 -2.16
N VAL A 77 -5.49 4.73 -1.65
CA VAL A 77 -6.34 4.58 -0.46
C VAL A 77 -5.51 3.93 0.64
N GLY A 78 -5.07 4.73 1.60
CA GLY A 78 -4.16 4.27 2.66
C GLY A 78 -4.86 4.11 4.02
N PHE A 79 -4.50 3.03 4.74
CA PHE A 79 -4.95 2.79 6.11
C PHE A 79 -3.76 2.84 7.08
N SER A 80 -3.89 3.58 8.19
CA SER A 80 -2.85 3.71 9.22
C SER A 80 -1.46 4.01 8.62
N ILE A 81 -0.50 3.09 8.73
CA ILE A 81 0.84 3.23 8.15
C ILE A 81 0.82 3.36 6.62
N GLY A 82 -0.12 2.71 5.93
CA GLY A 82 -0.36 2.88 4.50
C GLY A 82 -0.78 4.30 4.13
N ALA A 83 -1.55 4.99 4.98
CA ALA A 83 -1.90 6.40 4.77
C ALA A 83 -0.67 7.30 4.89
N THR A 84 0.22 7.00 5.84
CA THR A 84 1.49 7.73 6.01
C THR A 84 2.40 7.54 4.79
N VAL A 85 2.49 6.32 4.27
CA VAL A 85 3.22 6.05 3.02
C VAL A 85 2.60 6.79 1.83
N GLY A 86 1.27 6.74 1.68
CA GLY A 86 0.56 7.47 0.63
C GLY A 86 0.84 8.98 0.68
N LEU A 87 0.88 9.57 1.87
CA LEU A 87 1.23 10.98 2.05
C LEU A 87 2.67 11.27 1.65
N ARG A 88 3.63 10.44 2.06
CA ARG A 88 5.05 10.58 1.70
C ARG A 88 5.25 10.56 0.19
N ILE A 89 4.56 9.64 -0.50
CA ILE A 89 4.62 9.50 -1.96
C ILE A 89 3.95 10.67 -2.67
N SER A 90 2.79 11.11 -2.18
CA SER A 90 2.06 12.23 -2.78
C SER A 90 2.85 13.55 -2.70
N GLY A 91 3.75 13.67 -1.72
CA GLY A 91 4.67 14.82 -1.59
C GLY A 91 5.98 14.67 -2.37
N ASP A 92 6.25 13.51 -2.97
CA ASP A 92 7.51 13.24 -3.67
C ASP A 92 7.50 13.84 -5.08
N ARG A 93 8.25 14.94 -5.25
CA ARG A 93 8.37 15.64 -6.54
C ARG A 93 9.28 14.93 -7.54
N HIS A 94 10.02 13.90 -7.13
CA HIS A 94 10.91 13.13 -8.00
C HIS A 94 10.27 11.84 -8.51
N PHE A 95 8.97 11.66 -8.30
CA PHE A 95 8.24 10.56 -8.90
C PHE A 95 8.28 10.71 -10.43
N PRO A 96 8.83 9.73 -11.17
CA PRO A 96 8.79 9.77 -12.63
C PRO A 96 7.35 9.50 -13.05
N ILE A 97 6.54 10.54 -13.17
CA ILE A 97 5.32 10.44 -13.97
C ILE A 97 5.82 10.30 -15.40
N GLN A 98 5.82 9.08 -15.95
CA GLN A 98 5.96 8.90 -17.39
C GLN A 98 4.71 9.51 -18.03
N ASN A 99 4.75 10.83 -18.25
CA ASN A 99 3.85 11.51 -19.16
C ASN A 99 4.14 10.98 -20.56
N SER A 100 3.53 9.85 -20.90
CA SER A 100 3.34 9.48 -22.29
C SER A 100 2.26 10.42 -22.85
N ILE A 101 2.69 11.18 -23.86
CA ILE A 101 2.02 12.26 -24.57
C ILE A 101 0.62 11.85 -25.05
#